data_AF-V5X982-F1
#
_entry.id   AF-V5X982-F1
#
_cell.length_a   1.000
_cell.length_b   1.000
_cell.length_c   1.000
_cell.angle_alpha   90.00
_cell.angle_beta   90.00
_cell.angle_gamma   90.00
#
_symmetry.space_group_name_H-M   'P 1'
#
loop_
_entity.id
_entity.type
_entity.pdbx_description
1 polymer ?
#
loop_
_entity_poly.entity_id
_entity_poly.type
_entity_poly.pdbx_seq_one_letter_code
_entity_poly.pdbx_strand_id
1 'polypeptide(L)'
;MARRSVSRLEVSGYRFLTRRIEYALVCRDTRMLDDPLRIQRLSLASGLAVAAIVLAVCAVLALLRPHGPLGDDPIVVVRESGAMYVRVGDTVHPTPNLASARLIAGTPAQPRVVGAAMLDEAELGPAMGIAGAPNSIGVVLDAAPTVWTLCDGAPERATTLIVGVPVAPSVAPPMLVTARGSARTYLLHDGRKRAVDLRDRSAVGEMRLEGVVPLNVSRVLLDMLPESTAAHTTVPAAAPVGAEFGDVLCAQWRWTGIGQSPETTTFTATAAPAGPSSVALAQADGPGPHIDAVSIPPGRSVYVRAAGSAGDGSTTGPCYLITGTGAAFGIRDDESAAALGLPQAPGAAPWPVLAVLPHGPELAIDSALLMRDVLTPP
;
A
#
# COMPACT_ATOMS: atom_id res chain seq x y z
N MET A 1 -41.88 -39.21 -70.82
CA MET A 1 -41.49 -39.57 -69.44
C MET A 1 -42.42 -38.87 -68.46
N ALA A 2 -43.46 -39.57 -67.98
CA ALA A 2 -44.41 -39.02 -67.01
C ALA A 2 -43.75 -38.95 -65.62
N ARG A 3 -43.69 -37.74 -65.02
CA ARG A 3 -43.24 -37.55 -63.63
C ARG A 3 -44.28 -38.17 -62.70
N ARG A 4 -43.93 -39.27 -62.01
CA ARG A 4 -44.76 -39.83 -60.93
C ARG A 4 -44.90 -38.79 -59.82
N SER A 5 -46.11 -38.29 -59.60
CA SER A 5 -46.44 -37.44 -58.46
C SER A 5 -46.47 -38.29 -57.22
N VAL A 6 -45.47 -38.14 -56.34
CA VAL A 6 -45.47 -38.81 -55.04
C VAL A 6 -46.67 -38.28 -54.25
N SER A 7 -47.58 -39.17 -53.87
CA SER A 7 -48.79 -38.78 -53.15
C SER A 7 -48.45 -38.34 -51.72
N ARG A 8 -49.25 -37.46 -51.12
CA ARG A 8 -49.06 -37.07 -49.69
C ARG A 8 -49.06 -38.29 -48.76
N LEU A 9 -49.77 -39.35 -49.14
CA LEU A 9 -49.82 -40.64 -48.45
C LEU A 9 -48.51 -41.43 -48.57
N GLU A 10 -47.87 -41.42 -49.73
CA GLU A 10 -46.54 -42.05 -49.90
C GLU A 10 -45.46 -41.31 -49.11
N VAL A 11 -45.49 -39.97 -49.10
CA VAL A 11 -44.55 -39.16 -48.30
C VAL A 11 -44.76 -39.39 -46.80
N SER A 12 -46.01 -39.48 -46.35
CA SER A 12 -46.30 -39.74 -44.92
C SER A 12 -45.93 -41.16 -44.52
N GLY A 13 -46.23 -42.16 -45.35
CA GLY A 13 -45.86 -43.56 -45.14
C GLY A 13 -44.34 -43.77 -45.12
N TYR A 14 -43.61 -43.14 -46.06
CA TYR A 14 -42.15 -43.17 -46.07
C TYR A 14 -41.56 -42.54 -44.80
N ARG A 15 -42.01 -41.34 -44.42
CA ARG A 15 -41.56 -40.67 -43.17
C ARG A 15 -41.85 -41.50 -41.93
N PHE A 16 -42.99 -42.19 -41.88
CA PHE A 16 -43.34 -43.08 -40.79
C PHE A 16 -42.39 -44.28 -40.71
N LEU A 17 -42.12 -44.94 -41.84
CA LEU A 17 -41.17 -46.06 -41.91
C LEU A 17 -39.75 -45.64 -41.51
N THR A 18 -39.26 -44.50 -42.02
CA THR A 18 -37.93 -43.98 -41.66
C THR A 18 -37.82 -43.70 -40.16
N ARG A 19 -38.81 -43.02 -39.55
CA ARG A 19 -38.83 -42.77 -38.10
C ARG A 19 -38.85 -44.06 -37.28
N ARG A 20 -39.59 -45.08 -37.74
CA ARG A 20 -39.66 -46.37 -37.07
C ARG A 20 -38.32 -47.12 -37.12
N ILE A 21 -37.58 -47.00 -38.22
CA ILE A 21 -36.22 -47.57 -38.34
C ILE A 21 -35.23 -46.83 -37.44
N GLU A 22 -35.26 -45.49 -37.42
CA GLU A 22 -34.43 -44.68 -36.51
C GLU A 22 -34.70 -45.02 -35.05
N TYR A 23 -35.98 -45.16 -34.67
CA TYR A 23 -36.40 -45.51 -33.32
C TYR A 23 -35.91 -46.91 -32.91
N ALA A 24 -36.01 -47.90 -33.83
CA ALA A 24 -35.53 -49.25 -33.60
C ALA A 24 -34.00 -49.33 -33.42
N LEU A 25 -33.25 -48.48 -34.11
CA LEU A 25 -31.79 -48.39 -33.99
C LEU A 25 -31.35 -47.73 -32.67
N VAL A 26 -32.03 -46.66 -32.25
CA VAL A 26 -31.64 -45.87 -31.07
C VAL A 26 -32.17 -46.47 -29.76
N CYS A 27 -33.43 -46.88 -29.74
CA CYS A 27 -34.11 -47.35 -28.53
C CYS A 27 -34.23 -48.88 -28.45
N ARG A 28 -33.82 -49.62 -29.49
CA ARG A 28 -33.87 -51.09 -29.58
C ARG A 28 -35.29 -51.69 -29.42
N ASP A 29 -36.33 -50.88 -29.66
CA ASP A 29 -37.75 -51.26 -29.65
C ASP A 29 -38.45 -50.72 -30.90
N THR A 30 -39.45 -51.45 -31.41
CA THR A 30 -40.28 -51.06 -32.57
C THR A 30 -41.67 -50.58 -32.16
N ARG A 31 -42.04 -50.77 -30.90
CA ARG A 31 -43.30 -50.31 -30.32
C ARG A 31 -43.12 -48.83 -29.97
N MET A 32 -43.49 -47.94 -30.89
CA MET A 32 -43.53 -46.47 -30.69
C MET A 32 -44.65 -46.09 -29.70
N LEU A 33 -44.62 -46.63 -28.47
CA LEU A 33 -45.60 -46.36 -27.42
C LEU A 33 -45.36 -45.00 -26.77
N ASP A 34 -44.09 -44.62 -26.60
CA ASP A 34 -43.63 -43.29 -26.19
C ASP A 34 -42.66 -42.74 -27.25
N ASP A 35 -42.58 -41.41 -27.40
CA ASP A 35 -41.66 -40.75 -28.34
C ASP A 35 -40.60 -39.91 -27.57
N PRO A 36 -39.60 -40.56 -26.94
CA PRO A 36 -38.53 -39.89 -26.19
C PRO A 36 -37.74 -38.91 -27.05
N LEU A 37 -37.58 -39.17 -28.35
CA LEU A 37 -36.90 -38.28 -29.29
C LEU A 37 -37.68 -36.99 -29.53
N ARG A 38 -39.01 -37.05 -29.56
CA ARG A 38 -39.85 -35.86 -29.63
C ARG A 38 -39.77 -35.01 -28.36
N ILE A 39 -39.73 -35.62 -27.19
CA ILE A 39 -39.55 -34.89 -25.92
C ILE A 39 -38.17 -34.21 -25.87
N GLN A 40 -37.12 -34.92 -26.30
CA GLN A 40 -35.76 -34.35 -26.37
C GLN A 40 -35.65 -33.20 -27.38
N ARG A 41 -36.27 -33.34 -28.58
CA ARG A 41 -36.31 -32.27 -29.59
C ARG A 41 -37.15 -31.08 -29.14
N LEU A 42 -38.26 -31.30 -28.44
CA LEU A 42 -39.07 -30.21 -27.88
C LEU A 42 -38.32 -29.46 -26.78
N SER A 43 -37.56 -30.18 -25.93
CA SER A 43 -36.69 -29.58 -24.91
C SER A 43 -35.54 -28.76 -25.52
N LEU A 44 -34.91 -29.26 -26.58
CA LEU A 44 -33.89 -28.51 -27.33
C LEU A 44 -34.48 -27.27 -28.01
N ALA A 45 -35.65 -27.40 -28.64
CA ALA A 45 -36.32 -26.30 -29.31
C ALA A 45 -36.79 -25.22 -28.33
N SER A 46 -37.34 -25.61 -27.18
CA SER A 46 -37.73 -24.67 -26.13
C SER A 46 -36.51 -23.99 -25.51
N GLY A 47 -35.42 -24.73 -25.28
CA GLY A 47 -34.15 -24.18 -24.82
C GLY A 47 -33.57 -23.14 -25.79
N LEU A 48 -33.57 -23.44 -27.10
CA LEU A 48 -33.12 -22.51 -28.14
C LEU A 48 -33.99 -21.24 -28.19
N ALA A 49 -35.31 -21.40 -28.09
CA ALA A 49 -36.23 -20.28 -28.07
C ALA A 49 -36.02 -19.37 -26.86
N VAL A 50 -35.85 -19.94 -25.66
CA VAL A 50 -35.54 -19.19 -24.45
C VAL A 50 -34.20 -18.47 -24.57
N ALA A 51 -33.16 -19.14 -25.09
CA ALA A 51 -31.85 -18.52 -25.31
C ALA A 51 -31.93 -17.35 -26.29
N ALA A 52 -32.69 -17.48 -27.39
CA ALA A 52 -32.91 -16.40 -28.34
C ALA A 52 -33.64 -15.21 -27.72
N ILE A 53 -34.65 -15.46 -26.87
CA ILE A 53 -35.35 -14.41 -26.13
C ILE A 53 -34.40 -13.70 -25.16
N VAL A 54 -33.60 -14.44 -24.40
CA VAL A 54 -32.61 -13.86 -23.46
C VAL A 54 -31.61 -12.98 -24.21
N LEU A 55 -31.08 -13.44 -25.35
CA LEU A 55 -30.16 -12.65 -26.17
C LEU A 55 -30.83 -11.39 -26.73
N ALA A 56 -32.08 -11.49 -27.20
CA ALA A 56 -32.85 -10.34 -27.67
C ALA A 56 -33.09 -9.32 -26.55
N VAL A 57 -33.44 -9.78 -25.35
CA VAL A 57 -33.60 -8.93 -24.17
C VAL A 57 -32.28 -8.25 -23.80
N CYS A 58 -31.17 -8.98 -23.76
CA CYS A 58 -29.84 -8.40 -23.51
C CYS A 58 -29.48 -7.35 -24.56
N ALA A 59 -29.73 -7.61 -25.85
CA ALA A 59 -29.47 -6.66 -26.93
C ALA A 59 -30.32 -5.40 -26.79
N VAL A 60 -31.61 -5.54 -26.49
CA VAL A 60 -32.52 -4.41 -26.25
C VAL A 60 -32.07 -3.60 -25.03
N LEU A 61 -31.67 -4.25 -23.93
CA LEU A 61 -31.16 -3.56 -22.74
C LEU A 61 -29.85 -2.80 -23.02
N ALA A 62 -28.96 -3.37 -23.84
CA ALA A 62 -27.73 -2.69 -24.28
C ALA A 62 -28.03 -1.45 -25.14
N LEU A 63 -29.03 -1.52 -26.03
CA LEU A 63 -29.43 -0.41 -26.89
C LEU A 63 -30.22 0.68 -26.14
N LEU A 64 -30.96 0.32 -25.09
CA LEU A 64 -31.72 1.28 -24.26
C LEU A 64 -30.86 1.98 -23.21
N ARG A 65 -29.71 1.43 -22.86
CA ARG A 65 -28.72 2.07 -21.98
C ARG A 65 -27.39 2.23 -22.73
N PRO A 66 -27.33 3.08 -23.78
CA PRO A 66 -26.03 3.58 -24.22
C PRO A 66 -25.34 4.17 -22.98
N HIS A 67 -24.04 3.92 -22.83
CA HIS A 67 -23.27 4.44 -21.71
C HIS A 67 -23.58 5.94 -21.57
N GLY A 68 -24.26 6.33 -20.49
CA GLY A 68 -24.64 7.73 -20.27
C GLY A 68 -23.38 8.59 -20.24
N PRO A 69 -23.46 9.91 -20.54
CA PRO A 69 -22.32 10.82 -20.62
C PRO A 69 -21.40 10.65 -19.40
N LEU A 70 -20.12 11.05 -19.52
CA LEU A 70 -19.11 10.97 -18.45
C LEU A 70 -19.63 11.49 -17.09
N GLY A 71 -20.69 12.29 -17.10
CA GLY A 71 -21.36 12.79 -15.93
C GLY A 71 -20.48 13.78 -15.20
N ASP A 72 -20.91 14.17 -14.01
CA ASP A 72 -20.20 15.12 -13.17
C ASP A 72 -19.18 14.43 -12.25
N ASP A 73 -18.76 13.20 -12.58
CA ASP A 73 -17.77 12.47 -11.81
C ASP A 73 -16.42 13.21 -11.88
N PRO A 74 -15.80 13.53 -10.72
CA PRO A 74 -14.60 14.35 -10.69
C PRO A 74 -13.36 13.60 -11.15
N ILE A 75 -13.33 12.26 -11.00
CA ILE A 75 -12.19 11.42 -11.35
C ILE A 75 -12.67 10.19 -12.10
N VAL A 76 -12.10 9.95 -13.28
CA VAL A 76 -12.42 8.78 -14.11
C VAL A 76 -11.16 8.01 -14.48
N VAL A 77 -11.29 6.70 -14.63
CA VAL A 77 -10.24 5.79 -15.11
C VAL A 77 -10.78 5.02 -16.30
N VAL A 78 -10.02 5.04 -17.40
CA VAL A 78 -10.35 4.27 -18.60
C VAL A 78 -10.03 2.80 -18.37
N ARG A 79 -11.01 1.92 -18.58
CA ARG A 79 -10.88 0.48 -18.35
C ARG A 79 -9.79 -0.14 -19.21
N GLU A 80 -9.72 0.26 -20.48
CA GLU A 80 -8.88 -0.35 -21.51
C GLU A 80 -7.40 0.01 -21.32
N SER A 81 -7.10 1.27 -20.99
CA SER A 81 -5.72 1.76 -20.84
C SER A 81 -5.27 1.92 -19.39
N GLY A 82 -6.20 1.98 -18.44
CA GLY A 82 -5.91 2.36 -17.06
C GLY A 82 -5.59 3.85 -16.88
N ALA A 83 -5.64 4.66 -17.96
CA ALA A 83 -5.35 6.08 -17.90
C ALA A 83 -6.37 6.80 -17.01
N MET A 84 -5.87 7.68 -16.15
CA MET A 84 -6.67 8.44 -15.19
C MET A 84 -6.86 9.87 -15.70
N TYR A 85 -8.06 10.38 -15.53
CA TYR A 85 -8.44 11.74 -15.87
C TYR A 85 -9.17 12.39 -14.71
N VAL A 86 -8.98 13.71 -14.57
CA VAL A 86 -9.67 14.54 -13.59
C VAL A 86 -10.42 15.65 -14.31
N ARG A 87 -11.64 15.94 -13.86
CA ARG A 87 -12.50 16.98 -14.43
C ARG A 87 -12.24 18.32 -13.74
N VAL A 88 -12.05 19.38 -14.52
CA VAL A 88 -12.00 20.77 -14.06
C VAL A 88 -12.93 21.60 -14.94
N GLY A 89 -14.08 22.01 -14.38
CA GLY A 89 -15.17 22.56 -15.19
C GLY A 89 -15.70 21.51 -16.17
N ASP A 90 -15.81 21.86 -17.45
CA ASP A 90 -16.29 20.95 -18.50
C ASP A 90 -15.15 20.11 -19.13
N THR A 91 -13.89 20.48 -18.88
CA THR A 91 -12.70 19.86 -19.46
C THR A 91 -12.18 18.71 -18.60
N VAL A 92 -11.75 17.62 -19.24
CA VAL A 92 -11.09 16.49 -18.60
C VAL A 92 -9.59 16.50 -18.91
N HIS A 93 -8.78 16.35 -17.87
CA HIS A 93 -7.33 16.46 -17.94
C HIS A 93 -6.68 15.13 -17.57
N PRO A 94 -5.74 14.60 -18.37
CA PRO A 94 -4.94 13.45 -17.99
C PRO A 94 -4.18 13.72 -16.68
N THR A 95 -4.15 12.76 -15.77
CA THR A 95 -3.42 12.86 -14.50
C THR A 95 -2.60 11.58 -14.23
N PRO A 96 -1.36 11.71 -13.75
CA PRO A 96 -0.45 10.56 -13.63
C PRO A 96 -0.74 9.64 -12.45
N ASN A 97 -1.51 10.08 -11.44
CA ASN A 97 -1.72 9.33 -10.20
C ASN A 97 -2.98 9.76 -9.43
N LEU A 98 -3.43 8.89 -8.53
CA LEU A 98 -4.61 9.12 -7.69
C LEU A 98 -4.45 10.33 -6.75
N ALA A 99 -3.27 10.53 -6.17
CA ALA A 99 -3.03 11.67 -5.28
C ALA A 99 -3.25 13.00 -5.99
N SER A 100 -2.70 13.16 -7.20
CA SER A 100 -2.90 14.34 -8.03
C SER A 100 -4.36 14.53 -8.41
N ALA A 101 -5.06 13.46 -8.81
CA ALA A 101 -6.48 13.52 -9.15
C ALA A 101 -7.34 14.03 -7.98
N ARG A 102 -7.08 13.53 -6.76
CA ARG A 102 -7.78 13.96 -5.54
C ARG A 102 -7.47 15.39 -5.14
N LEU A 103 -6.20 15.81 -5.25
CA LEU A 103 -5.78 17.18 -4.99
C LEU A 103 -6.46 18.17 -5.95
N ILE A 104 -6.47 17.85 -7.26
CA ILE A 104 -7.14 18.68 -8.28
C ILE A 104 -8.65 18.72 -8.06
N ALA A 105 -9.27 17.57 -7.74
CA ALA A 105 -10.70 17.50 -7.43
C ALA A 105 -11.08 18.14 -6.08
N GLY A 106 -10.10 18.47 -5.24
CA GLY A 106 -10.31 19.01 -3.89
C GLY A 106 -11.03 18.06 -2.92
N THR A 107 -11.20 16.79 -3.28
CA THR A 107 -12.00 15.82 -2.52
C THR A 107 -11.41 14.41 -2.61
N PRO A 108 -11.64 13.55 -1.61
CA PRO A 108 -11.14 12.17 -1.62
C PRO A 108 -11.99 11.24 -2.50
N ALA A 109 -12.47 11.74 -3.63
CA ALA A 109 -13.31 11.01 -4.56
C ALA A 109 -12.64 9.69 -4.99
N GLN A 110 -13.46 8.65 -5.17
CA GLN A 110 -13.02 7.39 -5.74
C GLN A 110 -13.14 7.45 -7.27
N PRO A 111 -12.12 7.00 -8.01
CA PRO A 111 -12.19 7.01 -9.48
C PRO A 111 -13.31 6.11 -9.99
N ARG A 112 -14.13 6.63 -10.90
CA ARG A 112 -15.12 5.83 -11.63
C ARG A 112 -14.47 5.19 -12.84
N VAL A 113 -14.65 3.88 -13.00
CA VAL A 113 -14.16 3.17 -14.19
C VAL A 113 -15.14 3.34 -15.35
N VAL A 114 -14.66 3.86 -16.48
CA VAL A 114 -15.43 4.11 -17.72
C VAL A 114 -14.77 3.43 -18.91
N GLY A 115 -15.50 3.20 -20.00
CA GLY A 115 -14.92 2.72 -21.25
C GLY A 115 -14.30 3.86 -22.07
N ALA A 116 -13.30 3.57 -22.89
CA ALA A 116 -12.58 4.57 -23.68
C ALA A 116 -13.48 5.48 -24.54
N ALA A 117 -14.53 4.92 -25.16
CA ALA A 117 -15.47 5.67 -26.00
C ALA A 117 -16.19 6.82 -25.26
N MET A 118 -16.23 6.79 -23.93
CA MET A 118 -16.79 7.88 -23.13
C MET A 118 -15.97 9.16 -23.19
N LEU A 119 -14.66 9.06 -23.46
CA LEU A 119 -13.77 10.22 -23.58
C LEU A 119 -13.83 10.88 -24.96
N ASP A 120 -14.32 10.18 -25.99
CA ASP A 120 -14.42 10.72 -27.36
C ASP A 120 -15.38 11.93 -27.42
N GLU A 121 -16.34 11.99 -26.49
CA GLU A 121 -17.31 13.08 -26.36
C GLU A 121 -16.84 14.19 -25.39
N ALA A 122 -15.70 14.02 -24.72
CA ALA A 122 -15.20 14.95 -23.70
C ALA A 122 -14.28 16.02 -24.29
N GLU A 123 -14.34 17.23 -23.75
CA GLU A 123 -13.31 18.23 -24.02
C GLU A 123 -12.03 17.88 -23.27
N LEU A 124 -10.95 17.58 -24.00
CA LEU A 124 -9.66 17.18 -23.42
C LEU A 124 -8.74 18.39 -23.24
N GLY A 125 -8.18 18.52 -22.04
CA GLY A 125 -7.18 19.54 -21.71
C GLY A 125 -5.76 18.98 -21.61
N PRO A 126 -4.75 19.85 -21.41
CA PRO A 126 -3.37 19.43 -21.12
C PRO A 126 -3.30 18.57 -19.85
N ALA A 127 -2.25 17.76 -19.71
CA ALA A 127 -2.08 16.96 -18.51
C ALA A 127 -1.83 17.84 -17.27
N MET A 128 -2.34 17.42 -16.12
CA MET A 128 -2.15 18.09 -14.83
C MET A 128 -1.70 17.09 -13.77
N GLY A 129 -1.00 17.57 -12.75
CA GLY A 129 -0.64 16.76 -11.59
C GLY A 129 0.85 16.75 -11.25
N ILE A 130 1.16 16.00 -10.20
CA ILE A 130 2.47 15.91 -9.59
C ILE A 130 3.14 14.61 -10.05
N ALA A 131 4.15 14.71 -10.90
CA ALA A 131 4.94 13.56 -11.31
C ALA A 131 5.65 12.91 -10.10
N GLY A 132 5.53 11.59 -9.96
CA GLY A 132 6.13 10.84 -8.84
C GLY A 132 5.31 10.83 -7.55
N ALA A 133 4.16 11.52 -7.49
CA ALA A 133 3.20 11.37 -6.40
C ALA A 133 2.53 9.98 -6.42
N PRO A 134 1.98 9.50 -5.29
CA PRO A 134 1.61 8.10 -5.16
C PRO A 134 0.37 7.72 -5.97
N ASN A 135 0.48 6.59 -6.70
CA ASN A 135 -0.61 6.00 -7.49
C ASN A 135 -1.75 5.42 -6.64
N SER A 136 -1.45 5.07 -5.39
CA SER A 136 -2.42 4.55 -4.43
C SER A 136 -2.15 5.14 -3.04
N ILE A 137 -3.23 5.39 -2.31
CA ILE A 137 -3.18 5.82 -0.91
C ILE A 137 -3.83 4.70 -0.10
N GLY A 138 -3.00 3.95 0.63
CA GLY A 138 -3.48 2.88 1.50
C GLY A 138 -4.32 3.44 2.64
N VAL A 139 -5.07 2.57 3.32
CA VAL A 139 -5.86 2.99 4.50
C VAL A 139 -4.89 3.46 5.59
N VAL A 140 -5.07 4.69 6.04
CA VAL A 140 -4.21 5.30 7.05
C VAL A 140 -4.34 4.53 8.37
N LEU A 141 -3.23 4.20 9.01
CA LEU A 141 -3.21 3.62 10.36
C LEU A 141 -3.75 4.61 11.40
N ASP A 142 -4.22 4.11 12.54
CA ASP A 142 -4.70 4.96 13.62
C ASP A 142 -3.63 5.98 14.06
N ALA A 143 -4.06 7.22 14.29
CA ALA A 143 -3.17 8.31 14.68
C ALA A 143 -2.55 8.10 16.06
N ALA A 144 -3.20 7.32 16.95
CA ALA A 144 -2.68 6.98 18.26
C ALA A 144 -3.17 5.58 18.72
N PRO A 145 -2.28 4.71 19.23
CA PRO A 145 -0.84 4.92 19.32
C PRO A 145 -0.16 4.78 17.94
N THR A 146 0.87 5.60 17.69
CA THR A 146 1.83 5.37 16.59
C THR A 146 3.07 4.69 17.14
N VAL A 147 3.51 3.64 16.46
CA VAL A 147 4.67 2.83 16.85
C VAL A 147 5.66 2.77 15.70
N TRP A 148 6.89 3.17 15.98
CA TRP A 148 8.02 3.14 15.07
C TRP A 148 9.08 2.23 15.67
N THR A 149 9.58 1.27 14.92
CA THR A 149 10.63 0.35 15.38
C THR A 149 11.74 0.28 14.34
N LEU A 150 12.95 0.65 14.72
CA LEU A 150 14.16 0.45 13.92
C LEU A 150 14.93 -0.74 14.45
N CYS A 151 15.41 -1.60 13.56
CA CYS A 151 16.21 -2.77 13.90
C CYS A 151 17.45 -2.84 13.03
N ASP A 152 18.59 -3.07 13.66
CA ASP A 152 19.86 -3.39 13.01
C ASP A 152 20.16 -4.87 13.21
N GLY A 153 20.22 -5.64 12.11
CA GLY A 153 20.32 -7.10 12.18
C GLY A 153 21.59 -7.70 11.57
N ALA A 154 22.20 -8.66 12.26
CA ALA A 154 23.29 -9.48 11.72
C ALA A 154 22.80 -10.45 10.61
N PRO A 155 23.67 -10.93 9.69
CA PRO A 155 25.12 -10.67 9.59
C PRO A 155 25.49 -9.42 8.78
N GLU A 156 24.61 -8.93 7.91
CA GLU A 156 24.90 -7.80 7.01
C GLU A 156 24.72 -6.42 7.66
N ARG A 157 24.16 -6.39 8.88
CA ARG A 157 23.84 -5.15 9.63
C ARG A 157 22.93 -4.21 8.85
N ALA A 158 22.04 -4.76 8.03
CA ALA A 158 21.01 -3.97 7.37
C ALA A 158 20.06 -3.35 8.39
N THR A 159 19.60 -2.14 8.11
CA THR A 159 18.67 -1.37 8.95
C THR A 159 17.25 -1.51 8.41
N THR A 160 16.37 -2.10 9.21
CA THR A 160 14.95 -2.30 8.88
C THR A 160 14.07 -1.40 9.72
N LEU A 161 13.15 -0.69 9.08
CA LEU A 161 12.08 0.08 9.73
C LEU A 161 10.77 -0.71 9.73
N ILE A 162 10.11 -0.77 10.88
CA ILE A 162 8.80 -1.39 11.06
C ILE A 162 7.86 -0.35 11.66
N VAL A 163 6.67 -0.19 11.06
CA VAL A 163 5.70 0.83 11.48
C VAL A 163 4.35 0.20 11.80
N GLY A 164 3.74 0.61 12.92
CA GLY A 164 2.37 0.25 13.28
C GLY A 164 2.19 -1.13 13.93
N VAL A 165 3.26 -1.93 14.05
CA VAL A 165 3.22 -3.21 14.75
C VAL A 165 3.99 -3.08 16.06
N PRO A 166 3.33 -3.10 17.23
CA PRO A 166 4.03 -3.18 18.49
C PRO A 166 4.71 -4.53 18.60
N VAL A 167 6.03 -4.51 18.70
CA VAL A 167 6.82 -5.70 19.04
C VAL A 167 6.98 -5.69 20.55
N ALA A 168 6.65 -6.81 21.21
CA ALA A 168 6.86 -7.04 22.64
C ALA A 168 8.08 -7.95 22.84
N PRO A 169 9.26 -7.41 23.11
CA PRO A 169 10.52 -8.14 23.04
C PRO A 169 11.24 -8.25 24.40
N SER A 170 12.33 -9.02 24.45
CA SER A 170 13.24 -8.99 25.59
C SER A 170 13.96 -7.65 25.65
N VAL A 171 13.72 -6.89 26.72
CA VAL A 171 14.41 -5.62 26.99
C VAL A 171 15.92 -5.84 26.84
N ALA A 172 16.56 -4.95 26.08
CA ALA A 172 17.99 -5.07 25.84
C ALA A 172 18.75 -4.85 27.16
N PRO A 173 19.84 -5.61 27.41
CA PRO A 173 20.78 -5.21 28.44
C PRO A 173 21.36 -3.82 28.12
N PRO A 174 22.03 -3.15 29.06
CA PRO A 174 22.77 -1.94 28.74
C PRO A 174 23.76 -2.23 27.62
N MET A 175 23.85 -1.36 26.62
CA MET A 175 24.71 -1.60 25.46
C MET A 175 25.67 -0.44 25.21
N LEU A 176 26.94 -0.74 25.00
CA LEU A 176 27.91 0.24 24.53
C LEU A 176 27.90 0.22 23.01
N VAL A 177 27.57 1.36 22.39
CA VAL A 177 27.40 1.47 20.94
C VAL A 177 28.19 2.64 20.36
N THR A 178 28.49 2.55 19.08
CA THR A 178 28.99 3.65 18.24
C THR A 178 28.14 3.73 16.99
N ALA A 179 27.84 4.94 16.52
CA ALA A 179 27.19 5.10 15.23
C ALA A 179 28.19 4.80 14.10
N ARG A 180 27.75 4.14 13.03
CA ARG A 180 28.57 3.89 11.85
C ARG A 180 29.18 5.19 11.31
N GLY A 181 30.49 5.15 11.08
CA GLY A 181 31.28 6.31 10.65
C GLY A 181 31.46 7.41 11.71
N SER A 182 31.19 7.13 13.00
CA SER A 182 31.41 8.05 14.13
C SER A 182 32.43 7.48 15.10
N ALA A 183 33.20 8.37 15.73
CA ALA A 183 34.10 8.05 16.84
C ALA A 183 33.46 8.27 18.22
N ARG A 184 32.22 8.79 18.27
CA ARG A 184 31.50 9.01 19.53
C ARG A 184 30.85 7.72 20.02
N THR A 185 31.08 7.41 21.28
CA THR A 185 30.53 6.24 21.97
C THR A 185 29.34 6.66 22.83
N TYR A 186 28.33 5.80 22.85
CA TYR A 186 27.10 6.00 23.61
C TYR A 186 26.79 4.75 24.43
N LEU A 187 26.29 4.94 25.65
CA LEU A 187 25.65 3.90 26.43
C LEU A 187 24.14 3.96 26.17
N LEU A 188 23.56 2.86 25.69
CA LEU A 188 22.13 2.66 25.58
C LEU A 188 21.61 1.99 26.85
N HIS A 189 20.65 2.62 27.51
CA HIS A 189 20.02 2.08 28.72
C HIS A 189 18.62 2.68 28.87
N ASP A 190 17.65 1.85 29.26
CA ASP A 190 16.24 2.23 29.47
C ASP A 190 15.65 3.05 28.31
N GLY A 191 15.96 2.64 27.07
CA GLY A 191 15.45 3.31 25.87
C GLY A 191 16.03 4.71 25.62
N ARG A 192 17.13 5.07 26.27
CA ARG A 192 17.82 6.35 26.10
C ARG A 192 19.26 6.13 25.69
N LYS A 193 19.86 7.16 25.10
CA LYS A 193 21.30 7.22 24.85
C LYS A 193 21.99 8.20 25.80
N ARG A 194 23.22 7.89 26.19
CA ARG A 194 24.11 8.78 26.93
C ARG A 194 25.48 8.77 26.27
N ALA A 195 25.99 9.93 25.87
CA ALA A 195 27.37 10.02 25.39
C ALA A 195 28.36 9.64 26.49
N VAL A 196 29.37 8.83 26.16
CA VAL A 196 30.43 8.40 27.09
C VAL A 196 31.78 8.68 26.46
N ASP A 197 32.66 9.36 27.21
CA ASP A 197 34.07 9.49 26.83
C ASP A 197 34.87 8.33 27.45
N LEU A 198 35.30 7.39 26.59
CA LEU A 198 36.11 6.24 27.01
C LEU A 198 37.51 6.61 27.53
N ARG A 199 37.92 7.88 27.41
CA ARG A 199 39.18 8.39 27.98
C ARG A 199 39.05 8.75 29.46
N ASP A 200 37.83 8.98 29.93
CA ASP A 200 37.56 9.23 31.34
C ASP A 200 37.47 7.89 32.09
N ARG A 201 38.55 7.55 32.81
CA ARG A 201 38.62 6.30 33.59
C ARG A 201 37.58 6.23 34.71
N SER A 202 37.15 7.37 35.25
CA SER A 202 36.11 7.40 36.27
C SER A 202 34.77 6.98 35.68
N ALA A 203 34.41 7.57 34.53
CA ALA A 203 33.19 7.21 33.82
C ALA A 203 33.19 5.75 33.35
N VAL A 204 34.33 5.26 32.82
CA VAL A 204 34.49 3.87 32.40
C VAL A 204 34.30 2.91 33.58
N GLY A 205 34.93 3.17 34.73
CA GLY A 205 34.84 2.30 35.89
C GLY A 205 33.47 2.31 36.58
N GLU A 206 32.87 3.49 36.73
CA GLU A 206 31.53 3.62 37.31
C GLU A 206 30.47 2.88 36.47
N MET A 207 30.60 2.91 35.15
CA MET A 207 29.67 2.27 34.22
C MET A 207 30.06 0.84 33.83
N ARG A 208 31.16 0.30 34.39
CA ARG A 208 31.67 -1.06 34.12
C ARG A 208 31.94 -1.32 32.63
N LEU A 209 32.60 -0.38 31.97
CA LEU A 209 32.88 -0.40 30.53
C LEU A 209 34.26 -0.96 30.19
N GLU A 210 35.02 -1.46 31.16
CA GLU A 210 36.36 -1.99 30.94
C GLU A 210 36.34 -3.19 29.98
N GLY A 211 37.09 -3.08 28.89
CA GLY A 211 37.21 -4.15 27.89
C GLY A 211 35.99 -4.33 26.97
N VAL A 212 34.93 -3.53 27.14
CA VAL A 212 33.75 -3.58 26.27
C VAL A 212 34.05 -2.85 24.97
N VAL A 213 34.03 -3.59 23.85
CA VAL A 213 34.19 -3.01 22.51
C VAL A 213 32.82 -2.50 22.04
N PRO A 214 32.64 -1.24 21.64
CA PRO A 214 31.31 -0.77 21.24
C PRO A 214 30.73 -1.51 20.02
N LEU A 215 29.44 -1.85 20.08
CA LEU A 215 28.70 -2.37 18.93
C LEU A 215 28.49 -1.24 17.91
N ASN A 216 28.71 -1.52 16.62
CA ASN A 216 28.51 -0.53 15.57
C ASN A 216 27.07 -0.58 15.05
N VAL A 217 26.32 0.51 15.23
CA VAL A 217 24.89 0.62 14.91
C VAL A 217 24.63 1.74 13.90
N SER A 218 23.51 1.68 13.21
CA SER A 218 23.07 2.71 12.29
C SER A 218 22.85 4.02 13.02
N ARG A 219 23.16 5.12 12.33
CA ARG A 219 22.99 6.45 12.91
C ARG A 219 21.52 6.74 13.20
N VAL A 220 20.62 6.30 12.33
CA VAL A 220 19.17 6.50 12.50
C VAL A 220 18.63 5.80 13.75
N LEU A 221 19.08 4.58 14.08
CA LEU A 221 18.70 3.88 15.31
C LEU A 221 19.13 4.67 16.55
N LEU A 222 20.37 5.18 16.54
CA LEU A 222 20.89 5.99 17.64
C LEU A 222 20.14 7.33 17.76
N ASP A 223 19.85 7.99 16.64
CA ASP A 223 19.22 9.31 16.63
C ASP A 223 17.74 9.28 17.04
N MET A 224 17.06 8.15 16.82
CA MET A 224 15.71 7.90 17.31
C MET A 224 15.61 7.87 18.85
N LEU A 225 16.70 7.56 19.56
CA LEU A 225 16.71 7.51 21.03
C LEU A 225 16.91 8.91 21.62
N PRO A 226 16.12 9.32 22.62
CA PRO A 226 16.33 10.57 23.33
C PRO A 226 17.59 10.51 24.21
N GLU A 227 18.23 11.67 24.41
CA GLU A 227 19.37 11.80 25.34
C GLU A 227 18.93 11.58 26.80
N SER A 228 19.79 10.97 27.61
CA SER A 228 19.58 10.85 29.07
C SER A 228 19.62 12.23 29.73
N THR A 229 18.64 12.53 30.58
CA THR A 229 18.68 13.74 31.44
C THR A 229 19.30 13.38 32.80
N ALA A 230 19.63 14.39 33.62
CA ALA A 230 20.18 14.19 34.96
C ALA A 230 19.29 13.29 35.85
N ALA A 231 17.96 13.33 35.66
CA ALA A 231 16.99 12.50 36.37
C ALA A 231 17.03 11.01 35.96
N HIS A 232 17.72 10.67 34.87
CA HIS A 232 17.85 9.31 34.31
C HIS A 232 19.27 8.76 34.42
N THR A 233 20.10 9.36 35.28
CA THR A 233 21.52 8.99 35.43
C THR A 233 21.71 7.83 36.41
N THR A 234 20.88 6.80 36.32
CA THR A 234 21.08 5.58 37.10
C THR A 234 22.17 4.73 36.46
N VAL A 235 23.13 4.28 37.27
CA VAL A 235 24.12 3.30 36.83
C VAL A 235 23.39 1.98 36.57
N PRO A 236 23.56 1.37 35.38
CA PRO A 236 22.88 0.11 35.09
C PRO A 236 23.30 -1.00 36.06
N ALA A 237 22.33 -1.80 36.51
CA ALA A 237 22.61 -2.93 37.40
C ALA A 237 23.41 -4.06 36.70
N ALA A 238 23.12 -4.29 35.42
CA ALA A 238 23.81 -5.27 34.59
C ALA A 238 25.07 -4.69 33.93
N ALA A 239 26.05 -5.54 33.65
CA ALA A 239 27.23 -5.13 32.88
C ALA A 239 26.81 -4.79 31.43
N PRO A 240 27.34 -3.70 30.84
CA PRO A 240 27.06 -3.39 29.45
C PRO A 240 27.66 -4.41 28.48
N VAL A 241 26.94 -4.66 27.39
CA VAL A 241 27.34 -5.54 26.28
C VAL A 241 27.73 -4.69 25.06
N GLY A 242 28.70 -5.16 24.29
CA GLY A 242 29.24 -4.47 23.12
C GLY A 242 29.17 -5.29 21.82
N ALA A 243 30.27 -5.27 21.07
CA ALA A 243 30.42 -5.88 19.76
C ALA A 243 30.32 -7.41 19.77
N GLU A 244 30.43 -8.05 20.94
CA GLU A 244 30.15 -9.47 21.14
C GLU A 244 28.67 -9.83 20.97
N PHE A 245 27.77 -8.84 20.96
CA PHE A 245 26.37 -9.04 20.62
C PHE A 245 26.21 -9.40 19.14
N GLY A 246 25.78 -10.64 18.87
CA GLY A 246 25.62 -11.20 17.52
C GLY A 246 24.21 -11.21 16.96
N ASP A 247 23.23 -10.71 17.71
CA ASP A 247 21.81 -10.75 17.37
C ASP A 247 21.31 -9.42 16.78
N VAL A 248 19.99 -9.23 16.67
CA VAL A 248 19.36 -7.99 16.21
C VAL A 248 19.13 -7.05 17.39
N LEU A 249 19.57 -5.81 17.26
CA LEU A 249 19.27 -4.72 18.20
C LEU A 249 18.18 -3.84 17.60
N CYS A 250 17.14 -3.56 18.37
CA CYS A 250 16.04 -2.71 17.97
C CYS A 250 15.78 -1.56 18.95
N ALA A 251 15.30 -0.45 18.42
CA ALA A 251 14.77 0.69 19.16
C ALA A 251 13.32 0.94 18.75
N GLN A 252 12.41 1.00 19.72
CA GLN A 252 11.00 1.33 19.50
C GLN A 252 10.68 2.69 20.12
N TRP A 253 9.93 3.49 19.37
CA TRP A 253 9.40 4.78 19.76
C TRP A 253 7.89 4.72 19.63
N ARG A 254 7.19 4.96 20.74
CA ARG A 254 5.74 4.80 20.87
C ARG A 254 5.12 6.10 21.35
N TRP A 255 4.22 6.66 20.55
CA TRP A 255 3.49 7.87 20.90
C TRP A 255 2.00 7.57 21.04
N THR A 256 1.38 8.06 22.11
CA THR A 256 0.01 7.71 22.52
C THR A 256 -0.98 8.86 22.40
N GLY A 257 -0.52 10.08 22.11
CA GLY A 257 -1.40 11.23 21.92
C GLY A 257 -0.75 12.56 22.25
N ILE A 258 -1.46 13.63 21.93
CA ILE A 258 -1.01 15.02 22.16
C ILE A 258 -0.82 15.26 23.65
N GLY A 259 0.26 15.96 24.02
CA GLY A 259 0.62 16.25 25.41
C GLY A 259 1.34 15.11 26.14
N GLN A 260 1.50 13.94 25.51
CA GLN A 260 2.30 12.84 26.02
C GLN A 260 3.70 12.88 25.41
N SER A 261 4.71 12.61 26.23
CA SER A 261 6.06 12.29 25.71
C SER A 261 6.06 10.86 25.16
N PRO A 262 6.77 10.59 24.06
CA PRO A 262 6.88 9.25 23.52
C PRO A 262 7.66 8.35 24.47
N GLU A 263 7.19 7.12 24.61
CA GLU A 263 7.92 6.05 25.28
C GLU A 263 8.93 5.45 24.31
N THR A 264 10.18 5.31 24.75
CA THR A 264 11.24 4.69 23.94
C THR A 264 11.78 3.46 24.67
N THR A 265 11.97 2.37 23.93
CA THR A 265 12.48 1.10 24.48
C THR A 265 13.49 0.50 23.53
N THR A 266 14.62 0.02 24.06
CA THR A 266 15.59 -0.78 23.31
C THR A 266 15.43 -2.26 23.65
N PHE A 267 15.56 -3.11 22.64
CA PHE A 267 15.35 -4.54 22.81
C PHE A 267 16.15 -5.38 21.83
N THR A 268 16.28 -6.66 22.15
CA THR A 268 17.02 -7.63 21.32
C THR A 268 16.09 -8.67 20.74
N ALA A 269 16.44 -9.20 19.57
CA ALA A 269 15.73 -10.28 18.92
C ALA A 269 16.71 -11.19 18.15
N THR A 270 16.40 -12.47 18.04
CA THR A 270 17.22 -13.43 17.26
C THR A 270 17.12 -13.22 15.75
N ALA A 271 16.05 -12.55 15.30
CA ALA A 271 15.85 -12.11 13.93
C ALA A 271 15.06 -10.80 13.92
N ALA A 272 15.21 -10.00 12.87
CA ALA A 272 14.43 -8.78 12.74
C ALA A 272 12.93 -9.14 12.72
N PRO A 273 12.09 -8.44 13.49
CA PRO A 273 10.64 -8.62 13.47
C PRO A 273 10.03 -8.03 12.18
N ALA A 274 10.58 -8.39 11.02
CA ALA A 274 10.00 -8.04 9.75
C ALA A 274 8.79 -8.95 9.51
N GLY A 275 7.61 -8.35 9.31
CA GLY A 275 6.46 -9.09 8.80
C GLY A 275 6.78 -9.68 7.41
N PRO A 276 6.01 -10.66 6.92
CA PRO A 276 6.21 -11.31 5.62
C PRO A 276 6.06 -10.38 4.38
N SER A 277 6.02 -9.06 4.58
CA SER A 277 5.72 -8.04 3.58
C SER A 277 6.68 -6.83 3.64
N SER A 278 7.92 -7.03 4.10
CA SER A 278 8.93 -5.98 4.04
C SER A 278 9.29 -5.64 2.59
N VAL A 279 9.36 -4.34 2.30
CA VAL A 279 9.79 -3.79 1.01
C VAL A 279 11.25 -3.36 1.14
N ALA A 280 12.12 -3.92 0.31
CA ALA A 280 13.49 -3.41 0.15
C ALA A 280 13.44 -2.05 -0.53
N LEU A 281 14.08 -1.05 0.08
CA LEU A 281 14.13 0.30 -0.44
C LEU A 281 15.18 0.44 -1.54
N ALA A 282 14.91 1.27 -2.54
CA ALA A 282 15.86 1.54 -3.61
C ALA A 282 17.16 2.22 -3.13
N GLN A 283 17.10 2.90 -1.98
CA GLN A 283 18.24 3.53 -1.33
C GLN A 283 19.05 2.58 -0.43
N ALA A 284 18.71 1.28 -0.38
CA ALA A 284 19.40 0.31 0.45
C ALA A 284 20.90 0.33 0.18
N ASP A 285 21.69 0.36 1.26
CA ASP A 285 23.14 0.46 1.24
C ASP A 285 23.82 -0.54 2.20
N GLY A 286 23.03 -1.46 2.77
CA GLY A 286 23.45 -2.51 3.68
C GLY A 286 23.99 -1.94 4.99
N PRO A 287 25.31 -2.02 5.23
CA PRO A 287 25.90 -1.45 6.44
C PRO A 287 26.00 0.09 6.41
N GLY A 288 25.46 0.78 5.40
CA GLY A 288 25.53 2.23 5.31
C GLY A 288 24.56 2.96 6.24
N PRO A 289 24.41 4.29 6.07
CA PRO A 289 23.53 5.12 6.88
C PRO A 289 22.04 5.04 6.52
N HIS A 290 21.66 4.48 5.37
CA HIS A 290 20.28 4.47 4.93
C HIS A 290 19.45 3.32 5.53
N ILE A 291 18.14 3.48 5.50
CA ILE A 291 17.21 2.38 5.80
C ILE A 291 17.15 1.49 4.57
N ASP A 292 17.38 0.19 4.76
CA ASP A 292 17.41 -0.81 3.69
C ASP A 292 16.02 -1.39 3.39
N ALA A 293 15.18 -1.51 4.40
CA ALA A 293 13.86 -2.11 4.25
C ALA A 293 12.82 -1.45 5.15
N VAL A 294 11.58 -1.39 4.67
CA VAL A 294 10.41 -0.88 5.40
C VAL A 294 9.33 -1.96 5.46
N SER A 295 8.73 -2.14 6.63
CA SER A 295 7.57 -3.00 6.86
C SER A 295 6.41 -2.17 7.41
N ILE A 296 5.44 -1.89 6.54
CA ILE A 296 4.13 -1.32 6.88
C ILE A 296 3.08 -2.39 6.55
N PRO A 297 2.00 -2.57 7.35
CA PRO A 297 0.99 -3.56 7.04
C PRO A 297 0.43 -3.41 5.61
N PRO A 298 0.20 -4.52 4.87
CA PRO A 298 -0.24 -4.46 3.48
C PRO A 298 -1.50 -3.62 3.28
N GLY A 299 -1.52 -2.79 2.23
CA GLY A 299 -2.64 -1.91 1.92
C GLY A 299 -2.83 -0.75 2.90
N ARG A 300 -1.90 -0.55 3.85
CA ARG A 300 -1.92 0.57 4.78
C ARG A 300 -0.95 1.67 4.38
N SER A 301 -1.21 2.86 4.90
CA SER A 301 -0.33 4.02 4.85
C SER A 301 -0.27 4.66 6.24
N VAL A 302 0.62 5.62 6.41
CA VAL A 302 0.83 6.30 7.69
C VAL A 302 0.79 7.80 7.44
N TYR A 303 -0.07 8.52 8.16
CA TYR A 303 -0.15 9.98 8.13
C TYR A 303 0.29 10.54 9.48
N VAL A 304 1.41 11.24 9.47
CA VAL A 304 2.10 11.61 10.71
C VAL A 304 2.69 13.00 10.63
N ARG A 305 2.81 13.62 11.79
CA ARG A 305 3.55 14.85 12.01
C ARG A 305 4.94 14.54 12.52
N ALA A 306 5.94 15.23 11.97
CA ALA A 306 7.31 15.12 12.46
C ALA A 306 7.43 15.66 13.89
N ALA A 307 8.08 14.89 14.75
CA ALA A 307 8.42 15.26 16.12
C ALA A 307 9.88 14.91 16.41
N GLY A 308 10.54 15.61 17.32
CA GLY A 308 11.84 15.19 17.84
C GLY A 308 11.74 13.88 18.60
N SER A 309 12.88 13.26 18.90
CA SER A 309 12.93 11.96 19.60
C SER A 309 12.30 12.02 21.00
N ALA A 310 12.27 13.20 21.62
CA ALA A 310 11.60 13.46 22.90
C ALA A 310 10.13 13.92 22.76
N GLY A 311 9.59 13.98 21.53
CA GLY A 311 8.20 14.35 21.25
C GLY A 311 7.94 15.84 21.02
N ASP A 312 8.97 16.69 21.10
CA ASP A 312 8.91 18.10 20.75
C ASP A 312 8.48 18.27 19.28
N GLY A 313 7.67 19.29 18.99
CA GLY A 313 7.16 19.51 17.62
C GLY A 313 6.02 18.59 17.19
N SER A 314 5.55 17.65 18.03
CA SER A 314 4.42 16.75 17.71
C SER A 314 3.09 17.46 17.38
N THR A 315 2.98 18.78 17.60
CA THR A 315 1.82 19.61 17.23
C THR A 315 2.13 20.68 16.17
N THR A 316 3.41 20.96 15.88
CA THR A 316 3.83 22.09 15.02
C THR A 316 4.71 21.68 13.85
N GLY A 317 5.25 20.46 13.84
CA GLY A 317 6.07 19.95 12.76
C GLY A 317 5.30 19.77 11.44
N PRO A 318 6.01 19.60 10.31
CA PRO A 318 5.40 19.28 9.02
C PRO A 318 4.74 17.90 9.03
N CYS A 319 3.70 17.74 8.20
CA CYS A 319 3.00 16.48 8.01
C CYS A 319 3.55 15.69 6.82
N TYR A 320 3.53 14.37 6.94
CA TYR A 320 3.95 13.45 5.91
C TYR A 320 2.95 12.31 5.72
N LEU A 321 2.71 11.93 4.48
CA LEU A 321 2.10 10.65 4.10
C LEU A 321 3.22 9.67 3.74
N ILE A 322 3.23 8.50 4.37
CA ILE A 322 4.16 7.42 4.08
C ILE A 322 3.36 6.25 3.55
N THR A 323 3.69 5.84 2.33
CA THR A 323 2.97 4.76 1.63
C THR A 323 3.54 3.40 2.01
N GLY A 324 2.82 2.32 1.67
CA GLY A 324 3.27 0.95 1.94
C GLY A 324 4.61 0.57 1.27
N THR A 325 5.10 1.36 0.32
CA THR A 325 6.44 1.18 -0.29
C THR A 325 7.57 1.87 0.49
N GLY A 326 7.25 2.60 1.56
CA GLY A 326 8.22 3.30 2.40
C GLY A 326 8.62 4.70 1.92
N ALA A 327 8.06 5.19 0.81
CA ALA A 327 8.27 6.57 0.36
C ALA A 327 7.45 7.57 1.20
N ALA A 328 8.11 8.64 1.63
CA ALA A 328 7.54 9.74 2.41
C ALA A 328 7.25 10.96 1.52
N PHE A 329 6.02 11.48 1.59
CA PHE A 329 5.56 12.63 0.83
C PHE A 329 5.13 13.73 1.79
N GLY A 330 5.73 14.92 1.70
CA GLY A 330 5.31 16.06 2.52
C GLY A 330 3.89 16.50 2.15
N ILE A 331 3.10 16.87 3.14
CA ILE A 331 1.75 17.44 2.94
C ILE A 331 1.81 18.92 3.29
N ARG A 332 1.46 19.78 2.32
CA ARG A 332 1.61 21.24 2.45
C ARG A 332 0.73 21.83 3.57
N ASP A 333 -0.54 21.43 3.61
CA ASP A 333 -1.55 22.00 4.48
C ASP A 333 -2.73 21.03 4.72
N ASP A 334 -3.63 21.43 5.62
CA ASP A 334 -4.81 20.63 6.00
C ASP A 334 -5.82 20.50 4.86
N GLU A 335 -5.86 21.47 3.93
CA GLU A 335 -6.73 21.42 2.75
C GLU A 335 -6.27 20.32 1.79
N SER A 336 -4.96 20.26 1.52
CA SER A 336 -4.34 19.18 0.75
C SER A 336 -4.52 17.83 1.43
N ALA A 337 -4.40 17.77 2.76
CA ALA A 337 -4.66 16.55 3.53
C ALA A 337 -6.12 16.09 3.38
N ALA A 338 -7.08 17.02 3.48
CA ALA A 338 -8.50 16.74 3.34
C ALA A 338 -8.86 16.25 1.92
N ALA A 339 -8.31 16.89 0.89
CA ALA A 339 -8.48 16.48 -0.50
C ALA A 339 -7.97 15.04 -0.73
N LEU A 340 -6.85 14.66 -0.12
CA LEU A 340 -6.29 13.31 -0.19
C LEU A 340 -7.10 12.26 0.60
N GLY A 341 -7.98 12.71 1.51
CA GLY A 341 -8.77 11.86 2.40
C GLY A 341 -8.03 11.41 3.65
N LEU A 342 -7.05 12.20 4.09
CA LEU A 342 -6.28 11.94 5.30
C LEU A 342 -7.08 12.40 6.53
N PRO A 343 -6.92 11.73 7.69
CA PRO A 343 -7.63 12.12 8.90
C PRO A 343 -7.18 13.50 9.38
N GLN A 344 -8.07 14.26 10.03
CA GLN A 344 -7.76 15.61 10.54
C GLN A 344 -6.61 15.61 11.56
N ALA A 345 -6.55 14.59 12.40
CA ALA A 345 -5.49 14.44 13.38
C ALA A 345 -4.42 13.46 12.85
N PRO A 346 -3.21 13.93 12.49
CA PRO A 346 -2.10 13.04 12.20
C PRO A 346 -1.60 12.35 13.46
N GLY A 347 -0.98 11.18 13.31
CA GLY A 347 -0.14 10.62 14.36
C GLY A 347 1.18 11.38 14.50
N ALA A 348 2.14 10.83 15.24
CA ALA A 348 3.48 11.41 15.35
C ALA A 348 4.55 10.42 14.86
N ALA A 349 5.67 10.97 14.41
CA ALA A 349 6.81 10.19 13.98
C ALA A 349 8.14 10.87 14.35
N PRO A 350 9.15 10.10 14.76
CA PRO A 350 10.47 10.65 15.08
C PRO A 350 11.14 11.18 13.82
N TRP A 351 11.49 12.46 13.82
CA TRP A 351 12.15 13.17 12.73
C TRP A 351 13.43 12.47 12.22
N PRO A 352 14.31 11.92 13.07
CA PRO A 352 15.48 11.19 12.60
C PRO A 352 15.15 10.06 11.63
N VAL A 353 14.01 9.38 11.81
CA VAL A 353 13.52 8.33 10.91
C VAL A 353 12.97 8.93 9.63
N LEU A 354 12.12 9.95 9.74
CA LEU A 354 11.53 10.61 8.57
C LEU A 354 12.59 11.21 7.65
N ALA A 355 13.64 11.80 8.21
CA ALA A 355 14.70 12.50 7.48
C ALA A 355 15.58 11.60 6.61
N VAL A 356 15.56 10.27 6.82
CA VAL A 356 16.36 9.30 6.06
C VAL A 356 15.50 8.39 5.18
N LEU A 357 14.19 8.55 5.16
CA LEU A 357 13.31 7.82 4.25
C LEU A 357 13.43 8.39 2.82
N PRO A 358 13.13 7.58 1.78
CA PRO A 358 13.02 8.09 0.42
C PRO A 358 11.92 9.15 0.34
N HIS A 359 12.28 10.36 -0.09
CA HIS A 359 11.32 11.45 -0.23
C HIS A 359 10.77 11.54 -1.65
N GLY A 360 9.45 11.60 -1.76
CA GLY A 360 8.75 11.98 -2.98
C GLY A 360 8.51 13.49 -3.07
N PRO A 361 7.84 13.95 -4.15
CA PRO A 361 7.41 15.34 -4.24
C PRO A 361 6.43 15.70 -3.10
N GLU A 362 6.40 16.98 -2.74
CA GLU A 362 5.39 17.50 -1.84
C GLU A 362 4.00 17.41 -2.48
N LEU A 363 3.00 17.05 -1.69
CA LEU A 363 1.59 16.96 -2.09
C LEU A 363 0.88 18.25 -1.68
N ALA A 364 0.57 19.05 -2.69
CA ALA A 364 -0.09 20.34 -2.55
C ALA A 364 -1.05 20.56 -3.73
N ILE A 365 -2.18 21.22 -3.47
CA ILE A 365 -3.21 21.48 -4.49
C ILE A 365 -2.64 22.35 -5.63
N ASP A 366 -1.92 23.42 -5.29
CA ASP A 366 -1.30 24.33 -6.26
C ASP A 366 -0.31 23.62 -7.20
N SER A 367 0.49 22.69 -6.65
CA SER A 367 1.43 21.87 -7.40
C SER A 367 0.74 20.88 -8.32
N ALA A 368 -0.44 20.40 -7.95
CA ALA A 368 -1.23 19.48 -8.77
C ALA A 368 -1.99 20.18 -9.91
N LEU A 369 -2.38 21.45 -9.72
CA LEU A 369 -3.07 22.26 -10.74
C LEU A 369 -2.14 22.75 -11.87
N LEU A 370 -0.83 22.52 -11.78
CA LEU A 370 0.11 22.87 -12.83
C LEU A 370 -0.15 22.03 -14.09
N MET A 371 -0.52 22.73 -15.18
CA MET A 371 -0.62 22.15 -16.52
C MET A 371 0.77 21.87 -17.08
N ARG A 372 0.91 20.72 -17.74
CA ARG A 372 2.15 20.27 -18.36
C ARG A 372 1.88 19.76 -19.77
N ASP A 373 2.68 20.24 -20.69
CA ASP A 373 2.80 19.64 -22.01
C ASP A 373 3.70 18.41 -21.88
N VAL A 374 3.09 17.23 -21.78
CA VAL A 374 3.80 15.95 -21.73
C VAL A 374 3.56 15.18 -23.02
N LEU A 375 4.59 14.47 -23.47
CA LEU A 375 4.39 13.39 -24.44
C LEU A 375 3.59 12.30 -23.72
N THR A 376 2.32 12.13 -24.07
CA THR A 376 1.55 10.97 -23.66
C THR A 376 2.30 9.72 -24.15
N PRO A 377 2.61 8.74 -23.28
CA PRO A 377 3.18 7.49 -23.77
C PRO A 377 2.20 6.88 -24.80
N PRO A 378 2.71 6.36 -25.93
CA PRO A 378 1.90 5.92 -27.06
C PRO A 378 0.97 4.75 -26.73
#